data_AF-A0A519VNH9-F1
#
_entry.id   AF-A0A519VNH9-F1
#
_cell.length_a   1.000
_cell.length_b   1.000
_cell.length_c   1.000
_cell.angle_alpha   90.00
_cell.angle_beta   90.00
_cell.angle_gamma   90.00
#
_symmetry.space_group_name_H-M   'P 1'
#
loop_
_entity.id
_entity.type
_entity.pdbx_description
1 polymer ?
#
loop_
_entity_poly.entity_id
_entity_poly.type
_entity_poly.pdbx_seq_one_letter_code
_entity_poly.pdbx_strand_id
1 'polypeptide(L)'
;SLTGDNFAIIIALALFIFILIKRIAQYSPKLRDKMIVVIVLAFITIFFWASFEQAGGSMTIFAKDYTARLLEGNAKIIFNVANTLITVVPLVIITYVLFSLFRKTFANFALGNIILAAGFAIIWGLVIYMLKNQYSDVKAEVPATWFGVLNSLFIISCAPIVSKLWESKFNPTATVKNGIGMILLGIGFAALAYGSSSIPPGAKIASVSMIWLILAYFFHTMGELFISPVGLSYVSKLVPGRMIGIMFGIWYLAIAIGNKIAGTMGGMIDKITAQYSMSTFFLIFTLIPVGLGIFIMLLTPIIKKLMHGVK
;
A
#
# COMPACT_ATOMS: atom_id res chain seq x y z
N SER A 1 8.91 28.08 -12.69
CA SER A 1 7.63 28.20 -13.42
C SER A 1 6.86 26.90 -13.24
N LEU A 2 5.52 26.96 -13.13
CA LEU A 2 4.71 25.73 -13.19
C LEU A 2 4.88 25.14 -14.59
N THR A 3 5.38 23.90 -14.69
CA THR A 3 5.42 23.15 -15.95
C THR A 3 3.98 22.96 -16.47
N GLY A 4 3.81 22.81 -17.78
CA GLY A 4 2.49 22.69 -18.42
C GLY A 4 1.60 21.61 -17.79
N ASP A 5 2.19 20.45 -17.47
CA ASP A 5 1.47 19.33 -16.84
C ASP A 5 0.97 19.67 -15.43
N ASN A 6 1.82 20.28 -14.60
CA ASN A 6 1.45 20.68 -13.24
C ASN A 6 0.36 21.76 -13.26
N PHE A 7 0.43 22.69 -14.23
CA PHE A 7 -0.59 23.72 -14.41
C PHE A 7 -1.95 23.11 -14.78
N ALA A 8 -1.99 22.18 -15.74
CA ALA A 8 -3.21 21.49 -16.16
C ALA A 8 -3.83 20.69 -15.01
N ILE A 9 -3.02 19.95 -14.24
CA ILE A 9 -3.47 19.17 -13.08
C ILE A 9 -4.10 20.07 -12.02
N ILE A 10 -3.44 21.20 -11.67
CA ILE A 10 -3.94 22.12 -10.64
C ILE A 10 -5.27 22.76 -11.07
N ILE A 11 -5.40 23.17 -12.34
CA ILE A 11 -6.65 23.74 -12.85
C ILE A 11 -7.77 22.69 -12.85
N ALA A 12 -7.49 21.48 -13.33
CA ALA A 12 -8.48 20.40 -13.33
C ALA A 12 -8.96 20.09 -11.89
N LEU A 13 -8.03 20.05 -10.93
CA LEU A 13 -8.35 19.86 -9.52
C LEU A 13 -9.19 21.01 -8.95
N ALA A 14 -8.83 22.26 -9.26
CA ALA A 14 -9.59 23.43 -8.81
C ALA A 14 -11.01 23.45 -9.37
N LEU A 15 -11.18 23.18 -10.67
CA LEU A 15 -12.49 23.08 -11.31
C LEU A 15 -13.31 21.92 -10.72
N PHE A 16 -12.69 20.78 -10.49
CA PHE A 16 -13.34 19.63 -9.87
C PHE A 16 -13.84 19.94 -8.45
N ILE A 17 -12.99 20.56 -7.62
CA ILE A 17 -13.36 21.00 -6.26
C ILE A 17 -14.48 22.05 -6.31
N PHE A 18 -14.41 23.00 -7.24
CA PHE A 18 -15.46 24.00 -7.42
C PHE A 18 -16.82 23.36 -7.77
N ILE A 19 -16.85 22.45 -8.75
CA ILE A 19 -18.06 21.71 -9.13
C ILE A 19 -18.58 20.90 -7.96
N LEU A 20 -17.69 20.24 -7.20
CA LEU A 20 -18.04 19.44 -6.04
C LEU A 20 -18.71 20.30 -4.96
N ILE A 21 -18.11 21.42 -4.58
CA ILE A 21 -18.65 22.34 -3.56
C ILE A 21 -20.02 22.85 -4.00
N LYS A 22 -20.13 23.32 -5.25
CA LYS A 22 -21.40 23.81 -5.82
C LYS A 22 -22.48 22.75 -5.76
N ARG A 23 -22.16 21.50 -6.11
CA ARG A 23 -23.11 20.39 -6.12
C ARG A 23 -23.52 19.96 -4.72
N ILE A 24 -22.57 19.91 -3.77
CA ILE A 24 -22.85 19.58 -2.36
C ILE A 24 -23.74 20.64 -1.72
N ALA A 25 -23.53 21.92 -2.03
CA ALA A 25 -24.31 23.03 -1.49
C ALA A 25 -25.81 22.98 -1.86
N GLN A 26 -26.17 22.24 -2.92
CA GLN A 26 -27.56 22.06 -3.36
C GLN A 26 -28.33 21.01 -2.55
N TYR A 27 -27.65 20.22 -1.71
CA TYR A 27 -28.30 19.19 -0.89
C TYR A 27 -28.73 19.72 0.48
N SER A 28 -29.68 19.01 1.11
CA SER A 28 -30.14 19.34 2.45
C SER A 28 -29.00 19.31 3.47
N PRO A 29 -29.08 20.09 4.57
CA PRO A 29 -28.01 20.17 5.57
C PRO A 29 -27.55 18.79 6.08
N LYS A 30 -28.49 17.86 6.35
CA LYS A 30 -28.16 16.51 6.82
C LYS A 30 -27.38 15.68 5.79
N LEU A 31 -27.71 15.78 4.51
CA LEU A 31 -26.98 15.07 3.45
C LEU A 31 -25.61 15.70 3.20
N ARG A 32 -25.53 17.03 3.28
CA ARG A 32 -24.27 17.77 3.19
C ARG A 32 -23.30 17.35 4.29
N ASP A 33 -23.75 17.26 5.54
CA ASP A 33 -22.92 16.81 6.67
C ASP A 33 -22.33 15.42 6.42
N LYS A 34 -23.16 14.47 5.96
CA LYS A 34 -22.71 13.11 5.61
C LYS A 34 -21.66 13.10 4.48
N MET A 35 -21.82 13.92 3.46
CA MET A 35 -20.83 14.05 2.39
C MET A 35 -19.54 14.72 2.87
N ILE A 36 -19.63 15.70 3.78
CA ILE A 36 -18.44 16.31 4.42
C ILE A 36 -17.63 15.25 5.17
N VAL A 37 -18.29 14.32 5.87
CA VAL A 37 -17.58 13.20 6.52
C VAL A 37 -16.76 12.39 5.52
N VAL A 38 -17.33 12.06 4.36
CA VAL A 38 -16.60 11.32 3.31
C VAL A 38 -15.40 12.11 2.79
N ILE A 39 -15.53 13.42 2.62
CA ILE A 39 -14.41 14.30 2.19
C ILE A 39 -13.32 14.34 3.24
N VAL A 40 -13.67 14.47 4.52
CA VAL A 40 -12.71 14.44 5.63
C VAL A 40 -11.97 13.10 5.67
N LEU A 41 -12.69 11.99 5.52
CA LEU A 41 -12.06 10.66 5.47
C LEU A 41 -11.16 10.51 4.24
N ALA A 42 -11.59 10.97 3.06
CA ALA A 42 -10.77 10.96 1.85
C ALA A 42 -9.51 11.82 2.01
N PHE A 43 -9.59 12.96 2.69
CA PHE A 43 -8.42 13.78 2.99
C PHE A 43 -7.40 13.04 3.86
N ILE A 44 -7.84 12.34 4.92
CA ILE A 44 -6.95 11.51 5.74
C ILE A 44 -6.33 10.38 4.92
N THR A 45 -7.10 9.77 4.02
CA THR A 45 -6.63 8.73 3.09
C THR A 45 -5.45 9.20 2.23
N ILE A 46 -5.36 10.49 1.87
CA ILE A 46 -4.18 11.03 1.14
C ILE A 46 -2.90 10.76 1.94
N PHE A 47 -2.89 11.08 3.23
CA PHE A 47 -1.71 10.93 4.08
C PHE A 47 -1.39 9.48 4.39
N PHE A 48 -2.42 8.63 4.49
CA PHE A 48 -2.22 7.19 4.60
C PHE A 48 -1.44 6.66 3.39
N TRP A 49 -1.94 6.88 2.17
CA TRP A 49 -1.26 6.40 0.96
C TRP A 49 0.05 7.12 0.66
N ALA A 50 0.18 8.39 1.04
CA ALA A 50 1.45 9.12 0.98
C ALA A 50 2.52 8.49 1.86
N SER A 51 2.11 7.89 2.97
CA SER A 51 3.05 7.27 3.92
C SER A 51 3.15 5.77 3.72
N PHE A 52 2.19 5.10 3.08
CA PHE A 52 2.15 3.64 2.98
C PHE A 52 3.39 3.03 2.33
N GLU A 53 3.95 3.68 1.30
CA GLU A 53 5.30 3.45 0.71
C GLU A 53 5.63 2.00 0.26
N GLN A 54 4.67 1.08 0.24
CA GLN A 54 4.89 -0.31 -0.22
C GLN A 54 4.97 -0.42 -1.75
N ALA A 55 4.57 0.62 -2.49
CA ALA A 55 4.51 0.64 -3.96
C ALA A 55 5.77 1.26 -4.59
N GLY A 56 6.92 0.59 -4.48
CA GLY A 56 8.12 0.93 -5.27
C GLY A 56 8.78 2.27 -4.90
N GLY A 57 8.79 2.62 -3.61
CA GLY A 57 9.35 3.87 -3.09
C GLY A 57 10.55 3.68 -2.18
N SER A 58 10.57 4.45 -1.09
CA SER A 58 11.68 4.49 -0.13
C SER A 58 11.97 3.14 0.53
N MET A 59 10.94 2.33 0.81
CA MET A 59 11.11 1.00 1.41
C MET A 59 11.79 0.02 0.45
N THR A 60 11.52 0.11 -0.86
CA THR A 60 12.19 -0.72 -1.87
C THR A 60 13.66 -0.33 -1.99
N ILE A 61 13.97 0.97 -1.95
CA ILE A 61 15.36 1.48 -1.93
C ILE A 61 16.06 1.00 -0.66
N PHE A 62 15.42 1.11 0.50
CA PHE A 62 15.96 0.63 1.78
C PHE A 62 16.24 -0.89 1.77
N ALA A 63 15.32 -1.67 1.22
CA ALA A 63 15.50 -3.10 1.03
C ALA A 63 16.73 -3.37 0.15
N LYS A 64 16.86 -2.67 -0.97
CA LYS A 64 17.94 -2.90 -1.93
C LYS A 64 19.31 -2.54 -1.37
N ASP A 65 19.46 -1.33 -0.83
CA ASP A 65 20.76 -0.69 -0.61
C ASP A 65 21.22 -0.74 0.86
N TYR A 66 20.31 -0.95 1.82
CA TYR A 66 20.62 -0.84 3.26
C TYR A 66 20.32 -2.10 4.06
N THR A 67 19.75 -3.14 3.44
CA THR A 67 19.31 -4.35 4.13
C THR A 67 20.20 -5.55 3.81
N ALA A 68 20.57 -6.31 4.84
CA ALA A 68 21.30 -7.57 4.72
C ALA A 68 20.42 -8.66 4.09
N ARG A 69 20.46 -8.80 2.76
CA ARG A 69 19.63 -9.75 1.99
C ARG A 69 20.34 -11.02 1.58
N LEU A 70 21.63 -11.18 1.91
CA LEU A 70 22.40 -12.39 1.63
C LEU A 70 22.20 -13.42 2.72
N LEU A 71 21.77 -14.62 2.32
CA LEU A 71 21.49 -15.76 3.18
C LEU A 71 22.51 -16.87 2.96
N GLU A 72 22.93 -17.50 4.06
CA GLU A 72 23.89 -18.59 4.10
C GLU A 72 23.37 -19.75 4.96
N GLY A 73 23.97 -20.93 4.80
CA GLY A 73 23.66 -22.13 5.60
C GLY A 73 22.18 -22.53 5.57
N ASN A 74 21.61 -22.82 6.74
CA ASN A 74 20.21 -23.25 6.88
C ASN A 74 19.20 -22.19 6.39
N ALA A 75 19.51 -20.90 6.58
CA ALA A 75 18.62 -19.82 6.15
C ALA A 75 18.52 -19.77 4.61
N LYS A 76 19.63 -20.03 3.91
CA LYS A 76 19.65 -20.20 2.44
C LYS A 76 18.74 -21.35 2.01
N ILE A 77 18.85 -22.51 2.66
CA ILE A 77 18.07 -23.71 2.30
C ILE A 77 16.57 -23.42 2.46
N ILE A 78 16.16 -22.86 3.60
CA ILE A 78 14.77 -22.50 3.87
C ILE A 78 14.27 -21.50 2.82
N PHE A 79 15.05 -20.46 2.52
CA PHE A 79 14.70 -19.48 1.51
C PHE A 79 14.57 -20.10 0.11
N ASN A 80 15.48 -20.98 -0.28
CA ASN A 80 15.43 -21.66 -1.58
C ASN A 80 14.17 -22.50 -1.75
N VAL A 81 13.79 -23.25 -0.71
CA VAL A 81 12.55 -24.02 -0.70
C VAL A 81 11.34 -23.09 -0.78
N ALA A 82 11.29 -22.05 0.06
CA ALA A 82 10.19 -21.08 0.05
C ALA A 82 10.04 -20.36 -1.29
N ASN A 83 11.15 -19.89 -1.90
CA ASN A 83 11.13 -19.23 -3.21
C ASN A 83 10.68 -20.17 -4.31
N THR A 84 11.11 -21.43 -4.26
CA THR A 84 10.65 -22.44 -5.21
C THR A 84 9.13 -22.61 -5.10
N LEU A 85 8.60 -22.77 -3.90
CA LEU A 85 7.16 -22.96 -3.69
C LEU A 85 6.34 -21.74 -4.12
N ILE A 86 6.72 -20.55 -3.67
CA ILE A 86 6.00 -19.29 -3.98
C ILE A 86 6.03 -19.00 -5.48
N THR A 87 7.12 -19.35 -6.18
CA THR A 87 7.23 -19.09 -7.62
C THR A 87 6.56 -20.18 -8.46
N VAL A 88 6.77 -21.45 -8.13
CA VAL A 88 6.34 -22.60 -8.97
C VAL A 88 4.86 -22.93 -8.77
N VAL A 89 4.33 -22.87 -7.55
CA VAL A 89 2.93 -23.26 -7.28
C VAL A 89 1.93 -22.41 -8.06
N PRO A 90 1.98 -21.06 -8.03
CA PRO A 90 1.10 -20.23 -8.86
C PRO A 90 1.29 -20.50 -10.35
N LEU A 91 2.52 -20.73 -10.80
CA LEU A 91 2.83 -20.98 -12.21
C LEU A 91 2.21 -22.31 -12.71
N VAL A 92 2.22 -23.36 -11.89
CA VAL A 92 1.52 -24.63 -12.17
C VAL A 92 0.01 -24.40 -12.25
N ILE A 93 -0.57 -23.67 -11.29
CA ILE A 93 -2.01 -23.36 -11.29
C ILE A 93 -2.39 -22.59 -12.56
N ILE A 94 -1.63 -21.57 -12.93
CA ILE A 94 -1.88 -20.79 -14.14
C ILE A 94 -1.70 -21.66 -15.40
N THR A 95 -0.70 -22.56 -15.43
CA THR A 95 -0.53 -23.52 -16.54
C THR A 95 -1.80 -24.35 -16.75
N TYR A 96 -2.36 -24.87 -15.66
CA TYR A 96 -3.59 -25.67 -15.68
C TYR A 96 -4.79 -24.84 -16.19
N VAL A 97 -4.94 -23.60 -15.70
CA VAL A 97 -6.02 -22.69 -16.12
C VAL A 97 -5.87 -22.32 -17.60
N LEU A 98 -4.66 -22.00 -18.07
CA LEU A 98 -4.39 -21.67 -19.47
C LEU A 98 -4.67 -22.85 -20.39
N PHE A 99 -4.26 -24.06 -20.00
CA PHE A 99 -4.57 -25.26 -20.78
C PHE A 99 -6.08 -25.50 -20.88
N SER A 100 -6.83 -25.29 -19.79
CA SER A 100 -8.28 -25.36 -19.78
C SER A 100 -8.94 -24.29 -20.65
N LEU A 101 -8.36 -23.08 -20.70
CA LEU A 101 -8.82 -21.99 -21.55
C LEU A 101 -8.55 -22.28 -23.03
N PHE A 102 -7.34 -22.74 -23.36
CA PHE A 102 -6.95 -23.06 -24.73
C PHE A 102 -7.83 -24.13 -25.35
N ARG A 103 -8.20 -25.18 -24.60
CA ARG A 103 -9.16 -26.19 -25.06
C ARG A 103 -10.49 -25.60 -25.54
N LYS A 104 -10.93 -24.48 -24.97
CA LYS A 104 -12.19 -23.80 -25.33
C LYS A 104 -12.01 -22.76 -26.44
N THR A 105 -10.87 -22.07 -26.49
CA THR A 105 -10.69 -20.89 -27.36
C THR A 105 -9.90 -21.18 -28.63
N PHE A 106 -9.20 -22.31 -28.73
CA PHE A 106 -8.25 -22.56 -29.83
C PHE A 106 -8.89 -22.54 -31.21
N ALA A 107 -10.12 -23.03 -31.35
CA ALA A 107 -10.84 -23.02 -32.62
C ALA A 107 -11.07 -21.59 -33.17
N ASN A 108 -11.30 -20.62 -32.28
CA ASN A 108 -11.64 -19.24 -32.66
C ASN A 108 -10.43 -18.30 -32.62
N PHE A 109 -9.43 -18.58 -31.79
CA PHE A 109 -8.29 -17.70 -31.50
C PHE A 109 -6.95 -18.45 -31.45
N ALA A 110 -6.69 -19.32 -32.43
CA ALA A 110 -5.49 -20.16 -32.48
C ALA A 110 -4.17 -19.38 -32.34
N LEU A 111 -4.00 -18.29 -33.11
CA LEU A 111 -2.78 -17.48 -33.08
C LEU A 111 -2.54 -16.84 -31.70
N GLY A 112 -3.60 -16.27 -31.10
CA GLY A 112 -3.52 -15.66 -29.77
C GLY A 112 -3.15 -16.68 -28.69
N ASN A 113 -3.70 -17.89 -28.76
CA ASN A 113 -3.37 -18.97 -27.84
C ASN A 113 -1.93 -19.45 -28.00
N ILE A 114 -1.42 -19.57 -29.23
CA ILE A 114 -0.03 -19.96 -29.49
C ILE A 114 0.93 -18.91 -28.93
N ILE A 115 0.68 -17.63 -29.19
CA ILE A 115 1.51 -16.54 -28.66
C ILE A 115 1.50 -16.54 -27.13
N LEU A 116 0.32 -16.70 -26.51
CA LEU A 116 0.19 -16.75 -25.06
C LEU A 116 0.90 -17.98 -24.47
N ALA A 117 0.77 -19.15 -25.09
CA ALA A 117 1.45 -20.38 -24.69
C ALA A 117 2.98 -20.24 -24.80
N ALA A 118 3.48 -19.65 -25.88
CA ALA A 118 4.91 -19.39 -26.06
C ALA A 118 5.44 -18.42 -25.01
N GLY A 119 4.72 -17.31 -24.76
CA GLY A 119 5.06 -16.37 -23.69
C GLY A 119 5.13 -17.05 -22.31
N PHE A 120 4.19 -17.95 -22.02
CA PHE A 120 4.18 -18.67 -20.76
C PHE A 120 5.29 -19.74 -20.65
N ALA A 121 5.64 -20.39 -21.75
CA ALA A 121 6.78 -21.30 -21.80
C ALA A 121 8.11 -20.57 -21.57
N ILE A 122 8.25 -19.34 -22.09
CA ILE A 122 9.40 -18.47 -21.81
C ILE A 122 9.48 -18.16 -20.31
N ILE A 123 8.36 -17.80 -19.67
CA ILE A 123 8.31 -17.56 -18.22
C ILE A 123 8.76 -18.80 -17.44
N TRP A 124 8.29 -19.99 -17.79
CA TRP A 124 8.76 -21.25 -17.19
C TRP A 124 10.27 -21.44 -17.34
N GLY A 125 10.81 -21.22 -18.54
CA GLY A 125 12.25 -21.28 -18.80
C GLY A 125 13.05 -20.31 -17.92
N LEU A 126 12.59 -19.06 -17.80
CA LEU A 126 13.21 -18.05 -16.94
C LEU A 126 13.16 -18.43 -15.46
N VAL A 127 12.04 -18.97 -14.99
CA VAL A 127 11.89 -19.43 -13.59
C VAL A 127 12.81 -20.61 -13.29
N ILE A 128 12.87 -21.60 -14.18
CA ILE A 128 13.77 -22.75 -14.03
C ILE A 128 15.24 -22.29 -14.03
N TYR A 129 15.60 -21.39 -14.94
CA TYR A 129 16.93 -20.78 -14.98
C TYR A 129 17.28 -20.04 -13.69
N MET A 130 16.36 -19.19 -13.20
CA MET A 130 16.52 -18.45 -11.95
C MET A 130 16.72 -19.39 -10.76
N LEU A 131 15.88 -20.43 -10.63
CA LEU A 131 16.00 -21.40 -9.55
C LEU A 131 17.31 -22.19 -9.65
N LYS A 132 17.71 -22.63 -10.84
CA LYS A 132 18.98 -23.32 -11.05
C LYS A 132 20.16 -22.50 -10.53
N ASN A 133 20.22 -21.21 -10.88
CA ASN A 133 21.27 -20.32 -10.41
C ASN A 133 21.24 -20.17 -8.88
N GLN A 134 20.06 -19.91 -8.32
CA GLN A 134 19.86 -19.77 -6.87
C GLN A 134 20.31 -20.99 -6.04
N TYR A 135 20.08 -22.21 -6.54
CA TYR A 135 20.53 -23.42 -5.84
C TYR A 135 22.04 -23.64 -6.01
N SER A 136 22.62 -23.22 -7.13
CA SER A 136 24.04 -23.38 -7.45
C SER A 136 24.94 -22.40 -6.68
N ASP A 137 24.47 -21.19 -6.41
CA ASP A 137 25.25 -20.16 -5.72
C ASP A 137 25.51 -20.51 -4.25
N VAL A 138 26.67 -20.13 -3.71
CA VAL A 138 27.02 -20.38 -2.30
C VAL A 138 26.12 -19.59 -1.34
N LYS A 139 25.70 -18.39 -1.74
CA LYS A 139 24.79 -17.51 -1.00
C LYS A 139 23.53 -17.27 -1.82
N ALA A 140 22.38 -17.18 -1.15
CA ALA A 140 21.15 -16.75 -1.82
C ALA A 140 20.83 -15.29 -1.46
N GLU A 141 20.50 -14.48 -2.45
CA GLU A 141 20.05 -13.10 -2.23
C GLU A 141 18.52 -13.03 -2.28
N VAL A 142 17.90 -12.49 -1.22
CA VAL A 142 16.46 -12.18 -1.23
C VAL A 142 16.24 -10.94 -2.11
N PRO A 143 15.46 -10.98 -3.20
CA PRO A 143 15.23 -9.78 -4.01
C PRO A 143 14.53 -8.65 -3.23
N ALA A 144 14.89 -7.39 -3.46
CA ALA A 144 14.23 -6.26 -2.78
C ALA A 144 12.73 -6.18 -3.09
N THR A 145 12.32 -6.55 -4.31
CA THR A 145 10.91 -6.60 -4.73
C THR A 145 10.10 -7.67 -4.01
N TRP A 146 10.76 -8.69 -3.46
CA TRP A 146 10.13 -9.82 -2.78
C TRP A 146 9.46 -9.42 -1.46
N PHE A 147 9.93 -8.35 -0.83
CA PHE A 147 9.26 -7.79 0.34
C PHE A 147 7.82 -7.32 0.05
N GLY A 148 7.51 -6.98 -1.21
CA GLY A 148 6.14 -6.65 -1.63
C GLY A 148 5.15 -7.81 -1.44
N VAL A 149 5.61 -9.07 -1.49
CA VAL A 149 4.78 -10.26 -1.26
C VAL A 149 4.26 -10.31 0.18
N LEU A 150 5.00 -9.72 1.14
CA LEU A 150 4.61 -9.69 2.55
C LEU A 150 3.27 -8.98 2.74
N ASN A 151 2.96 -7.95 1.94
CA ASN A 151 1.66 -7.28 2.01
C ASN A 151 0.52 -8.29 1.79
N SER A 152 0.53 -9.00 0.66
CA SER A 152 -0.53 -9.96 0.34
C SER A 152 -0.59 -11.10 1.35
N LEU A 153 0.56 -11.58 1.83
CA LEU A 153 0.63 -12.60 2.88
C LEU A 153 -0.04 -12.13 4.19
N PHE A 154 0.27 -10.92 4.64
CA PHE A 154 -0.31 -10.37 5.86
C PHE A 154 -1.79 -10.03 5.71
N ILE A 155 -2.23 -9.55 4.54
CA ILE A 155 -3.67 -9.39 4.25
C ILE A 155 -4.38 -10.74 4.40
N ILE A 156 -3.92 -11.79 3.71
CA ILE A 156 -4.59 -13.10 3.71
C ILE A 156 -4.63 -13.71 5.11
N SER A 157 -3.53 -13.62 5.85
CA SER A 157 -3.43 -14.20 7.20
C SER A 157 -4.16 -13.40 8.28
N CYS A 158 -4.13 -12.06 8.20
CA CYS A 158 -4.63 -11.20 9.27
C CYS A 158 -6.05 -10.66 9.02
N ALA A 159 -6.53 -10.58 7.77
CA ALA A 159 -7.87 -10.09 7.47
C ALA A 159 -8.99 -10.84 8.22
N PRO A 160 -8.96 -12.19 8.37
CA PRO A 160 -9.98 -12.90 9.15
C PRO A 160 -10.00 -12.47 10.63
N ILE A 161 -8.84 -12.17 11.21
CA ILE A 161 -8.71 -11.74 12.61
C ILE A 161 -9.29 -10.33 12.77
N VAL A 162 -8.96 -9.43 11.86
CA VAL A 162 -9.49 -8.06 11.85
C VAL A 162 -11.00 -8.03 11.61
N SER A 163 -11.52 -8.90 10.74
CA SER A 163 -12.97 -9.04 10.51
C SER A 163 -13.71 -9.47 11.77
N LYS A 164 -13.18 -10.45 12.51
CA LYS A 164 -13.76 -10.88 13.81
C LYS A 164 -13.82 -9.74 14.83
N LEU A 165 -12.82 -8.85 14.85
CA LEU A 165 -12.86 -7.66 15.71
C LEU A 165 -14.03 -6.73 15.34
N TRP A 166 -14.35 -6.58 14.06
CA TRP A 166 -15.46 -5.74 13.59
C TRP A 166 -16.84 -6.32 13.86
N GLU A 167 -16.95 -7.65 13.91
CA GLU A 167 -18.18 -8.35 14.29
C GLU A 167 -18.39 -8.36 15.82
N SER A 168 -17.31 -8.13 16.57
CA SER A 168 -17.37 -8.10 18.04
C SER A 168 -18.03 -6.84 18.61
N LYS A 169 -18.37 -6.89 19.90
CA LYS A 169 -18.84 -5.73 20.68
C LYS A 169 -17.84 -4.57 20.74
N PHE A 170 -16.58 -4.81 20.37
CA PHE A 170 -15.49 -3.82 20.42
C PHE A 170 -15.22 -3.15 19.06
N ASN A 171 -16.14 -3.28 18.09
CA ASN A 171 -16.02 -2.64 16.78
C ASN A 171 -15.79 -1.11 16.89
N PRO A 172 -14.60 -0.60 16.55
CA PRO A 172 -14.31 0.82 16.69
C PRO A 172 -15.06 1.65 15.65
N THR A 173 -15.21 2.96 15.90
CA THR A 173 -15.86 3.85 14.93
C THR A 173 -14.96 4.12 13.72
N ALA A 174 -15.54 4.59 12.61
CA ALA A 174 -14.82 4.94 11.38
C ALA A 174 -13.50 5.69 11.63
N THR A 175 -13.59 6.78 12.39
CA THR A 175 -12.48 7.66 12.78
C THR A 175 -11.43 6.96 13.61
N VAL A 176 -11.84 6.10 14.54
CA VAL A 176 -10.92 5.32 15.38
C VAL A 176 -10.23 4.24 14.56
N LYS A 177 -10.94 3.56 13.65
CA LYS A 177 -10.31 2.61 12.73
C LYS A 177 -9.25 3.31 11.86
N ASN A 178 -9.59 4.47 11.28
CA ASN A 178 -8.64 5.26 10.50
C ASN A 178 -7.44 5.70 11.34
N GLY A 179 -7.66 6.17 12.57
CA GLY A 179 -6.58 6.56 13.46
C GLY A 179 -5.67 5.40 13.85
N ILE A 180 -6.22 4.22 14.14
CA ILE A 180 -5.45 3.01 14.42
C ILE A 180 -4.59 2.68 13.19
N GLY A 181 -5.17 2.74 11.99
CA GLY A 181 -4.44 2.46 10.76
C GLY A 181 -3.24 3.39 10.55
N MET A 182 -3.43 4.69 10.78
CA MET A 182 -2.37 5.70 10.68
C MET A 182 -1.27 5.52 11.75
N ILE A 183 -1.66 5.18 12.98
CA ILE A 183 -0.71 4.92 14.08
C ILE A 183 0.09 3.65 13.80
N LEU A 184 -0.55 2.57 13.35
CA LEU A 184 0.14 1.33 12.97
C LEU A 184 1.16 1.59 11.85
N LEU A 185 0.77 2.36 10.84
CA LEU A 185 1.71 2.77 9.79
C LEU A 185 2.92 3.52 10.37
N GLY A 186 2.69 4.49 11.27
CA GLY A 186 3.78 5.17 11.95
C GLY A 186 4.66 4.26 12.82
N ILE A 187 4.09 3.25 13.49
CA ILE A 187 4.84 2.22 14.23
C ILE A 187 5.74 1.42 13.28
N GLY A 188 5.27 1.09 12.08
CA GLY A 188 6.08 0.43 11.05
C GLY A 188 7.30 1.26 10.65
N PHE A 189 7.12 2.56 10.44
CA PHE A 189 8.25 3.46 10.22
C PHE A 189 9.12 3.70 11.43
N ALA A 190 8.58 3.68 12.65
CA ALA A 190 9.38 3.76 13.86
C ALA A 190 10.36 2.58 13.95
N ALA A 191 9.91 1.38 13.54
CA ALA A 191 10.77 0.21 13.45
C ALA A 191 11.90 0.39 12.42
N LEU A 192 11.62 1.00 11.26
CA LEU A 192 12.66 1.34 10.27
C LEU A 192 13.60 2.46 10.75
N ALA A 193 13.07 3.47 11.43
CA ALA A 193 13.86 4.57 11.99
C ALA A 193 14.83 4.06 13.07
N TYR A 194 14.38 3.14 13.91
CA TYR A 194 15.24 2.46 14.88
C TYR A 194 16.24 1.52 14.18
N GLY A 195 15.76 0.68 13.26
CA GLY A 195 16.59 -0.27 12.52
C GLY A 195 17.68 0.38 11.67
N SER A 196 17.48 1.62 11.24
CA SER A 196 18.43 2.42 10.46
C SER A 196 19.29 3.38 11.30
N SER A 197 19.11 3.42 12.63
CA SER A 197 19.83 4.34 13.51
C SER A 197 21.35 4.11 13.54
N SER A 198 21.79 2.88 13.27
CA SER A 198 23.22 2.53 13.19
C SER A 198 23.85 2.86 11.83
N ILE A 199 23.07 3.35 10.86
CA ILE A 199 23.58 3.70 9.53
C ILE A 199 24.23 5.09 9.61
N PRO A 200 25.54 5.22 9.32
CA PRO A 200 26.19 6.52 9.33
C PRO A 200 25.56 7.49 8.32
N PRO A 201 25.44 8.79 8.65
CA PRO A 201 24.95 9.80 7.72
C PRO A 201 25.74 9.78 6.40
N GLY A 202 25.02 9.82 5.27
CA GLY A 202 25.62 9.77 3.93
C GLY A 202 26.16 8.40 3.48
N ALA A 203 26.02 7.33 4.28
CA ALA A 203 26.32 5.99 3.81
C ALA A 203 25.39 5.62 2.64
N LYS A 204 25.97 5.18 1.52
CA LYS A 204 25.20 4.73 0.34
C LYS A 204 24.82 3.26 0.41
N ILE A 205 25.55 2.48 1.20
CA ILE A 205 25.32 1.06 1.40
C ILE A 205 25.52 0.78 2.89
N ALA A 206 24.55 0.09 3.48
CA ALA A 206 24.66 -0.45 4.83
C ALA A 206 23.98 -1.83 4.88
N SER A 207 24.07 -2.52 6.01
CA SER A 207 23.46 -3.83 6.15
C SER A 207 22.80 -3.95 7.52
N VAL A 208 21.52 -3.62 7.55
CA VAL A 208 20.66 -3.84 8.72
C VAL A 208 19.79 -5.09 8.51
N SER A 209 19.28 -5.64 9.61
CA SER A 209 18.48 -6.87 9.54
C SER A 209 17.18 -6.69 8.75
N MET A 210 16.81 -7.70 7.96
CA MET A 210 15.54 -7.77 7.24
C MET A 210 14.31 -7.70 8.15
N ILE A 211 14.45 -8.03 9.44
CA ILE A 211 13.34 -8.01 10.40
C ILE A 211 12.66 -6.64 10.48
N TRP A 212 13.41 -5.56 10.32
CA TRP A 212 12.87 -4.20 10.37
C TRP A 212 11.89 -3.93 9.23
N LEU A 213 12.22 -4.41 8.02
CA LEU A 213 11.29 -4.36 6.89
C LEU A 213 10.11 -5.29 7.07
N ILE A 214 10.32 -6.51 7.57
CA ILE A 214 9.21 -7.44 7.84
C ILE A 214 8.21 -6.83 8.82
N LEU A 215 8.70 -6.21 9.90
CA LEU A 215 7.87 -5.50 10.87
C LEU A 215 7.17 -4.30 10.24
N ALA A 216 7.86 -3.50 9.44
CA ALA A 216 7.26 -2.36 8.74
C ALA A 216 6.11 -2.79 7.82
N TYR A 217 6.35 -3.79 6.96
CA TYR A 217 5.31 -4.37 6.09
C TYR A 217 4.14 -4.91 6.92
N PHE A 218 4.41 -5.64 8.00
CA PHE A 218 3.37 -6.15 8.90
C PHE A 218 2.49 -5.03 9.45
N PHE A 219 3.09 -4.01 10.06
CA PHE A 219 2.32 -2.91 10.67
C PHE A 219 1.60 -2.04 9.64
N HIS A 220 2.22 -1.76 8.48
CA HIS A 220 1.57 -1.02 7.41
C HIS A 220 0.37 -1.78 6.86
N THR A 221 0.50 -3.09 6.62
CA THR A 221 -0.61 -3.93 6.16
C THR A 221 -1.71 -4.06 7.21
N MET A 222 -1.35 -4.21 8.48
CA MET A 222 -2.35 -4.13 9.56
C MET A 222 -3.07 -2.78 9.53
N GLY A 223 -2.34 -1.67 9.28
CA GLY A 223 -2.96 -0.37 9.15
C GLY A 223 -3.90 -0.25 7.94
N GLU A 224 -3.52 -0.83 6.80
CA GLU A 224 -4.35 -0.92 5.59
C GLU A 224 -5.67 -1.66 5.86
N LEU A 225 -5.62 -2.78 6.59
CA LEU A 225 -6.82 -3.54 6.95
C LEU A 225 -7.81 -2.69 7.77
N PHE A 226 -7.35 -1.72 8.55
CA PHE A 226 -8.22 -0.82 9.32
C PHE A 226 -8.82 0.33 8.49
N ILE A 227 -8.20 0.72 7.38
CA ILE A 227 -8.61 1.88 6.56
C ILE A 227 -9.37 1.45 5.30
N SER A 228 -8.81 0.53 4.51
CA SER A 228 -9.25 0.26 3.14
C SER A 228 -10.70 -0.26 3.03
N PRO A 229 -11.15 -1.26 3.82
CA PRO A 229 -12.52 -1.77 3.72
C PRO A 229 -13.56 -0.78 4.26
N VAL A 230 -13.14 0.03 5.23
CA VAL A 230 -14.00 0.95 5.98
C VAL A 230 -14.30 2.21 5.16
N GLY A 231 -13.28 2.75 4.50
CA GLY A 231 -13.39 3.95 3.67
C GLY A 231 -14.43 3.83 2.57
N LEU A 232 -14.33 2.80 1.73
CA LEU A 232 -15.25 2.57 0.63
C LEU A 232 -16.68 2.26 1.12
N SER A 233 -16.83 1.55 2.24
CA SER A 233 -18.14 1.29 2.85
C SER A 233 -18.85 2.60 3.24
N TYR A 234 -18.12 3.56 3.82
CA TYR A 234 -18.70 4.85 4.21
C TYR A 234 -19.08 5.73 3.02
N VAL A 235 -18.32 5.67 1.91
CA VAL A 235 -18.72 6.32 0.66
C VAL A 235 -20.11 5.82 0.25
N SER A 236 -20.34 4.50 0.22
CA SER A 236 -21.63 3.94 -0.19
C SER A 236 -22.77 4.20 0.81
N LYS A 237 -22.48 4.27 2.12
CA LYS A 237 -23.51 4.47 3.17
C LYS A 237 -23.92 5.93 3.39
N LEU A 238 -23.00 6.87 3.21
CA LEU A 238 -23.21 8.29 3.57
C LEU A 238 -23.63 9.14 2.36
N VAL A 239 -23.35 8.69 1.15
CA VAL A 239 -23.55 9.47 -0.07
C VAL A 239 -24.88 9.10 -0.73
N PRO A 240 -25.69 10.07 -1.19
CA PRO A 240 -26.91 9.77 -1.94
C PRO A 240 -26.57 9.12 -3.28
N GLY A 241 -27.42 8.20 -3.77
CA GLY A 241 -27.17 7.41 -4.99
C GLY A 241 -26.69 8.22 -6.20
N ARG A 242 -27.25 9.42 -6.40
CA ARG A 242 -26.89 10.34 -7.51
C ARG A 242 -25.48 10.94 -7.42
N MET A 243 -24.80 10.84 -6.27
CA MET A 243 -23.46 11.36 -6.01
C MET A 243 -22.42 10.27 -5.77
N ILE A 244 -22.82 8.99 -5.68
CA ILE A 244 -21.91 7.87 -5.35
C ILE A 244 -20.72 7.82 -6.30
N GLY A 245 -20.92 7.94 -7.61
CA GLY A 245 -19.84 7.93 -8.60
C GLY A 245 -18.84 9.07 -8.42
N ILE A 246 -19.31 10.28 -8.11
CA ILE A 246 -18.44 11.44 -7.85
C ILE A 246 -17.62 11.23 -6.57
N MET A 247 -18.25 10.68 -5.54
CA MET A 247 -17.58 10.45 -4.25
C MET A 247 -16.56 9.31 -4.31
N PHE A 248 -16.81 8.26 -5.09
CA PHE A 248 -15.76 7.29 -5.44
C PHE A 248 -14.63 7.93 -6.24
N GLY A 249 -14.94 8.84 -7.18
CA GLY A 249 -13.93 9.64 -7.88
C GLY A 249 -13.04 10.43 -6.92
N ILE A 250 -13.61 11.08 -5.91
CA ILE A 250 -12.85 11.80 -4.87
C ILE A 250 -11.97 10.83 -4.08
N TRP A 251 -12.51 9.66 -3.72
CA TRP A 251 -11.75 8.66 -2.97
C TRP A 251 -10.53 8.18 -3.76
N TYR A 252 -10.70 7.79 -5.01
CA TYR A 252 -9.59 7.37 -5.87
C TYR A 252 -8.62 8.50 -6.20
N LEU A 253 -9.12 9.73 -6.33
CA LEU A 253 -8.27 10.92 -6.48
C LEU A 253 -7.40 11.13 -5.24
N ALA A 254 -7.94 10.95 -4.04
CA ALA A 254 -7.17 11.00 -2.81
C ALA A 254 -6.06 9.94 -2.76
N ILE A 255 -6.36 8.70 -3.19
CA ILE A 255 -5.36 7.63 -3.32
C ILE A 255 -4.27 8.03 -4.33
N ALA A 256 -4.65 8.59 -5.49
CA ALA A 256 -3.71 9.02 -6.52
C ALA A 256 -2.80 10.16 -6.04
N ILE A 257 -3.36 11.16 -5.35
CA ILE A 257 -2.58 12.25 -4.72
C ILE A 257 -1.63 11.67 -3.67
N GLY A 258 -2.10 10.76 -2.82
CA GLY A 258 -1.27 10.08 -1.83
C GLY A 258 -0.08 9.38 -2.47
N ASN A 259 -0.31 8.54 -3.47
CA ASN A 259 0.78 7.84 -4.18
C ASN A 259 1.74 8.78 -4.91
N LYS A 260 1.25 9.91 -5.44
CA LYS A 260 2.12 10.94 -6.04
C LYS A 260 3.03 11.60 -5.00
N ILE A 261 2.48 11.89 -3.82
CA ILE A 261 3.26 12.41 -2.69
C ILE A 261 4.29 11.38 -2.24
N ALA A 262 3.89 10.10 -2.08
CA ALA A 262 4.79 9.00 -1.73
C ALA A 262 5.98 8.94 -2.71
N GLY A 263 5.72 8.85 -4.02
CA GLY A 263 6.81 8.83 -5.01
C GLY A 263 7.73 10.06 -4.97
N THR A 264 7.19 11.24 -4.65
CA THR A 264 7.98 12.47 -4.52
C THR A 264 8.82 12.46 -3.24
N MET A 265 8.25 12.07 -2.11
CA MET A 265 8.94 11.98 -0.81
C MET A 265 9.98 10.88 -0.81
N GLY A 266 9.67 9.70 -1.37
CA GLY A 266 10.61 8.60 -1.56
C GLY A 266 11.80 8.99 -2.45
N GLY A 267 11.58 9.82 -3.48
CA GLY A 267 12.67 10.38 -4.29
C GLY A 267 13.57 11.39 -3.55
N MET A 268 13.17 11.87 -2.38
CA MET A 268 13.97 12.78 -1.54
C MET A 268 14.84 12.03 -0.51
N ILE A 269 14.79 10.69 -0.49
CA ILE A 269 15.52 9.85 0.47
C ILE A 269 17.01 10.20 0.52
N ASP A 270 17.70 10.24 -0.63
CA ASP A 270 19.15 10.53 -0.72
C ASP A 270 19.50 11.93 -0.23
N LYS A 271 18.64 12.92 -0.50
CA LYS A 271 18.86 14.31 -0.08
C LYS A 271 18.72 14.44 1.44
N ILE A 272 17.69 13.83 2.02
CA ILE A 272 17.41 13.91 3.46
C ILE A 272 18.45 13.08 4.24
N THR A 273 18.85 11.91 3.74
CA THR A 273 19.84 11.05 4.39
C THR A 273 21.24 11.65 4.36
N ALA A 274 21.60 12.36 3.29
CA ALA A 274 22.87 13.07 3.19
C ALA A 274 22.94 14.29 4.13
N GLN A 275 21.83 15.01 4.31
CA GLN A 275 21.80 16.19 5.17
C GLN A 275 21.62 15.85 6.66
N TYR A 276 20.83 14.82 6.97
CA TYR A 276 20.47 14.44 8.34
C TYR A 276 20.85 12.98 8.62
N SER A 277 19.96 12.03 8.34
CA SER A 277 20.20 10.59 8.46
C SER A 277 19.02 9.79 7.88
N MET A 278 19.22 8.48 7.67
CA MET A 278 18.15 7.56 7.30
C MET A 278 17.08 7.42 8.39
N SER A 279 17.49 7.44 9.66
CA SER A 279 16.56 7.42 10.79
C SER A 279 15.66 8.66 10.80
N THR A 280 16.22 9.85 10.55
CA THR A 280 15.45 11.10 10.44
C THR A 280 14.42 11.05 9.32
N PHE A 281 14.79 10.49 8.15
CA PHE A 281 13.85 10.30 7.04
C PHE A 281 12.63 9.48 7.50
N PHE A 282 12.84 8.31 8.10
CA PHE A 282 11.73 7.48 8.58
C PHE A 282 10.99 8.05 9.80
N LEU A 283 11.62 8.88 10.63
CA LEU A 283 10.94 9.59 11.72
C LEU A 283 9.90 10.59 11.20
N ILE A 284 10.10 11.21 10.04
CA ILE A 284 9.09 12.06 9.39
C ILE A 284 7.84 11.22 9.08
N PHE A 285 8.04 10.04 8.49
CA PHE A 285 6.98 9.06 8.20
C PHE A 285 6.43 8.35 9.46
N THR A 286 7.05 8.54 10.62
CA THR A 286 6.53 8.07 11.90
C THR A 286 5.61 9.13 12.52
N LEU A 287 6.12 10.36 12.67
CA LEU A 287 5.46 11.41 13.44
C LEU A 287 4.22 11.96 12.72
N ILE A 288 4.30 12.15 11.39
CA ILE A 288 3.17 12.71 10.63
C ILE A 288 1.95 11.78 10.68
N PRO A 289 2.06 10.47 10.36
CA PRO A 289 0.91 9.57 10.44
C PRO A 289 0.38 9.39 11.86
N VAL A 290 1.25 9.26 12.87
CA VAL A 290 0.81 9.16 14.27
C VAL A 290 0.04 10.41 14.70
N GLY A 291 0.55 11.60 14.40
CA GLY A 291 -0.11 12.86 14.71
C GLY A 291 -1.48 12.98 14.03
N LEU A 292 -1.57 12.65 12.74
CA LEU A 292 -2.83 12.64 12.00
C LEU A 292 -3.80 11.56 12.50
N GLY A 293 -3.29 10.41 12.93
CA GLY A 293 -4.07 9.32 13.52
C GLY A 293 -4.72 9.72 14.84
N ILE A 294 -3.97 10.39 15.71
CA ILE A 294 -4.50 10.96 16.96
C ILE A 294 -5.51 12.07 16.62
N PHE A 295 -5.19 12.95 15.68
CA PHE A 295 -6.08 14.03 15.28
C PHE A 295 -7.44 13.53 14.78
N ILE A 296 -7.48 12.52 13.89
CA ILE A 296 -8.76 11.98 13.40
C ILE A 296 -9.54 11.26 14.49
N MET A 297 -8.86 10.62 15.46
CA MET A 297 -9.52 10.06 16.64
C MET A 297 -10.18 11.14 17.50
N LEU A 298 -9.54 12.29 17.69
CA LEU A 298 -10.11 13.43 18.42
C LEU A 298 -11.34 14.02 17.71
N LEU A 299 -11.40 13.93 16.38
CA LEU A 299 -12.58 14.35 15.60
C LEU A 299 -13.79 13.40 15.70
N THR A 300 -13.67 12.27 16.40
CA THR A 300 -14.75 11.27 16.52
C THR A 300 -16.11 11.85 16.96
N PRO A 301 -16.22 12.72 17.99
CA PRO A 301 -17.51 13.27 18.41
C PRO A 301 -18.18 14.11 17.31
N ILE A 302 -17.38 14.89 16.57
CA ILE A 302 -17.84 15.75 15.48
C ILE A 302 -18.31 14.88 14.32
N ILE A 303 -17.49 13.91 13.89
CA ILE A 303 -17.84 13.02 12.77
C ILE A 303 -19.09 12.20 13.08
N LYS A 304 -19.22 11.66 14.29
CA LYS A 304 -20.45 10.96 14.72
C LYS A 304 -21.70 11.82 14.61
N LYS A 305 -21.61 13.10 15.00
CA LYS A 305 -22.71 14.07 14.87
C LYS A 305 -23.07 14.30 13.40
N LEU A 306 -22.08 14.46 12.52
CA LEU A 306 -22.28 14.68 11.09
C LEU A 306 -22.81 13.45 10.34
N MET A 307 -22.58 12.24 10.87
CA MET A 307 -23.09 11.00 10.27
C MET A 307 -24.60 10.81 10.48
N HIS A 308 -25.24 11.59 11.37
CA HIS A 308 -26.68 11.51 11.65
C HIS A 308 -27.17 10.08 11.95
N GLY A 309 -26.42 9.34 12.77
CA GLY A 309 -26.80 8.00 13.26
C GLY A 309 -26.50 6.83 12.31
N VAL A 310 -25.89 7.08 11.14
CA VAL A 310 -25.43 6.01 10.23
C VAL A 310 -24.23 5.28 10.86
N LYS A 311 -24.25 3.94 10.89
CA LYS A 311 -23.17 3.08 11.42
C LYS A 311 -22.42 2.34 10.32
#